data_AF-A0A959KVM5-F1
#
_entry.id   AF-A0A959KVM5-F1
#
_cell.length_a   1.000
_cell.length_b   1.000
_cell.length_c   1.000
_cell.angle_alpha   90.00
_cell.angle_beta   90.00
_cell.angle_gamma   90.00
#
_symmetry.space_group_name_H-M   'P 1'
#
loop_
_entity.id
_entity.type
_entity.pdbx_description
1 polymer ?
#
loop_
_entity_poly.entity_id
_entity_poly.type
_entity_poly.pdbx_seq_one_letter_code
_entity_poly.pdbx_strand_id
1 'polypeptide(L)'
;SVLDTLATSEALSICAGESVVIFGNPVSVSGTYTQSFVAANGCDSVHAVNLTVLEPLDLELTTSEACPQQADGGATAAVSGGLPPYAYDWGNGLVQDPSVDDLPAGNYSLLVTDSQGCTALLDFAIGESPVPAVDLLTEDVNCHGETDGTLAVTATGPGLSFSLDGQNFSEETNWTDLPAGNYTLLIQDANGCLFEENFSIVEPDSLVIQLAPQVTLQLGEATQLSASVFPAGGLYLYAWSPSTGLSCSDCPDPVLQATTGGAYLLVVTDANGCVAQASVLVSIEENRRVYIPNVFSPDFDGLNDQFTVFAGPEVARIKTMRIFDRWGESVFERFDFPPNDLEMGWDGTFRGQRMNPAVFAYYVEVEFIDGQTALFEGSLTLVR
;
A
#
# COMPACT_ATOMS: atom_id res chain seq x y z
N SER A 1 52.64 4.68 -100.42
CA SER A 1 51.35 4.62 -99.69
C SER A 1 51.34 5.77 -98.72
N VAL A 2 50.23 6.52 -98.63
CA VAL A 2 50.01 7.40 -97.49
C VAL A 2 49.88 6.47 -96.28
N LEU A 3 50.79 6.56 -95.32
CA LEU A 3 50.66 5.82 -94.06
C LEU A 3 49.52 6.46 -93.28
N ASP A 4 48.63 5.62 -92.73
CA ASP A 4 47.46 6.08 -91.99
C ASP A 4 47.88 6.92 -90.76
N THR A 5 47.15 8.00 -90.51
CA THR A 5 47.23 8.77 -89.27
C THR A 5 46.87 7.87 -88.08
N LEU A 6 47.77 7.76 -87.10
CA LEU A 6 47.51 6.99 -85.89
C LEU A 6 46.74 7.86 -84.89
N ALA A 7 45.50 7.48 -84.60
CA ALA A 7 44.70 8.09 -83.54
C ALA A 7 44.69 7.19 -82.30
N THR A 8 44.99 7.77 -81.15
CA THR A 8 44.94 7.07 -79.85
C THR A 8 44.14 7.92 -78.86
N SER A 9 43.44 7.26 -77.94
CA SER A 9 42.73 7.97 -76.88
C SER A 9 42.94 7.31 -75.51
N GLU A 10 43.01 8.14 -74.48
CA GLU A 10 42.99 7.71 -73.08
C GLU A 10 41.85 8.43 -72.33
N ALA A 11 41.37 7.80 -71.25
CA ALA A 11 40.36 8.35 -70.37
C ALA A 11 40.97 8.62 -69.00
N LEU A 12 40.65 9.79 -68.45
CA LEU A 12 41.13 10.23 -67.15
C LEU A 12 39.96 10.82 -66.36
N SER A 13 39.92 10.51 -65.07
CA SER A 13 38.95 11.08 -64.14
C SER A 13 39.70 11.82 -63.04
N ILE A 14 39.16 12.98 -62.62
CA ILE A 14 39.67 13.75 -61.47
C ILE A 14 38.51 14.17 -60.58
N CYS A 15 38.80 14.46 -59.32
CA CYS A 15 37.78 14.92 -58.38
C CYS A 15 37.36 16.37 -58.65
N ALA A 16 36.17 16.74 -58.21
CA ALA A 16 35.72 18.13 -58.27
C ALA A 16 36.72 19.04 -57.55
N GLY A 17 37.18 20.09 -58.22
CA GLY A 17 38.16 21.05 -57.68
C GLY A 17 39.62 20.68 -57.90
N GLU A 18 39.93 19.47 -58.37
CA GLU A 18 41.28 19.10 -58.78
C GLU A 18 41.63 19.62 -60.19
N SER A 19 42.91 19.58 -60.52
CA SER A 19 43.40 19.85 -61.86
C SER A 19 44.48 18.85 -62.25
N VAL A 20 44.55 18.52 -63.53
CA VAL A 20 45.58 17.64 -64.09
C VAL A 20 46.25 18.33 -65.27
N VAL A 21 47.53 18.03 -65.50
CA VAL A 21 48.29 18.59 -66.63
C VAL A 21 48.11 17.70 -67.85
N ILE A 22 47.37 18.20 -68.86
CA ILE A 22 47.21 17.55 -70.16
C ILE A 22 47.99 18.35 -71.21
N PHE A 23 48.95 17.70 -71.88
CA PHE A 23 49.83 18.31 -72.88
C PHE A 23 50.52 19.61 -72.41
N GLY A 24 50.94 19.65 -71.14
CA GLY A 24 51.63 20.81 -70.55
C GLY A 24 50.72 21.92 -70.02
N ASN A 25 49.39 21.77 -70.11
CA ASN A 25 48.43 22.75 -69.61
C ASN A 25 47.61 22.17 -68.45
N PRO A 26 47.48 22.87 -67.31
CA PRO A 26 46.57 22.46 -66.25
C PRO A 26 45.13 22.62 -66.72
N VAL A 27 44.33 21.58 -66.54
CA VAL A 27 42.92 21.53 -66.91
C VAL A 27 42.09 20.93 -65.77
N SER A 28 40.87 21.44 -65.60
CA SER A 28 39.98 21.12 -64.48
C SER A 28 38.50 21.07 -64.91
N VAL A 29 38.24 20.89 -66.20
CA VAL A 29 36.88 20.89 -66.77
C VAL A 29 36.75 19.64 -67.64
N SER A 30 35.60 18.96 -67.55
CA SER A 30 35.33 17.79 -68.38
C SER A 30 35.37 18.12 -69.87
N GLY A 31 36.00 17.27 -70.67
CA GLY A 31 36.10 17.47 -72.12
C GLY A 31 37.15 16.60 -72.78
N THR A 32 37.18 16.65 -74.12
CA THR A 32 38.19 15.96 -74.93
C THR A 32 39.29 16.94 -75.34
N TYR A 33 40.51 16.68 -74.91
CA TYR A 33 41.70 17.47 -75.24
C TYR A 33 42.53 16.72 -76.28
N THR A 34 42.93 17.37 -77.38
CA THR A 34 43.69 16.71 -78.46
C THR A 34 45.02 17.41 -78.73
N GLN A 35 46.06 16.63 -79.03
CA GLN A 35 47.34 17.14 -79.52
C GLN A 35 47.82 16.33 -80.71
N SER A 36 48.23 17.03 -81.77
CA SER A 36 48.82 16.45 -82.96
C SER A 36 50.34 16.43 -82.86
N PHE A 37 50.93 15.28 -83.12
CA PHE A 37 52.37 15.06 -83.16
C PHE A 37 52.78 14.85 -84.61
N VAL A 38 53.54 15.81 -85.16
CA VAL A 38 53.97 15.82 -86.56
C VAL A 38 55.33 15.13 -86.68
N ALA A 39 55.42 14.05 -87.45
CA ALA A 39 56.69 13.42 -87.77
C ALA A 39 57.38 14.11 -88.95
N ALA A 40 58.72 14.14 -88.95
CA ALA A 40 59.54 14.75 -90.01
C ALA A 40 59.29 14.15 -91.42
N ASN A 41 58.61 13.01 -91.51
CA ASN A 41 58.37 12.24 -92.73
C ASN A 41 56.88 12.19 -93.15
N GLY A 42 56.00 13.00 -92.55
CA GLY A 42 54.61 13.18 -92.99
C GLY A 42 53.58 12.17 -92.48
N CYS A 43 53.87 11.45 -91.39
CA CYS A 43 52.86 10.70 -90.64
C CYS A 43 52.52 11.50 -89.38
N ASP A 44 51.29 12.00 -89.30
CA ASP A 44 50.82 12.70 -88.11
C ASP A 44 50.12 11.71 -87.18
N SER A 45 50.32 11.86 -85.87
CA SER A 45 49.56 11.11 -84.86
C SER A 45 48.74 12.09 -84.05
N VAL A 46 47.50 11.73 -83.72
CA VAL A 46 46.64 12.52 -82.83
C VAL A 46 46.40 11.71 -81.57
N HIS A 47 46.71 12.31 -80.42
CA HIS A 47 46.35 11.74 -79.13
C HIS A 47 45.21 12.56 -78.53
N ALA A 48 44.19 11.88 -78.00
CA ALA A 48 43.04 12.49 -77.34
C ALA A 48 42.97 12.04 -75.88
N VAL A 49 42.83 12.99 -74.95
CA VAL A 49 42.57 12.71 -73.54
C VAL A 49 41.14 13.12 -73.23
N ASN A 50 40.31 12.16 -72.85
CA ASN A 50 38.94 12.39 -72.39
C ASN A 50 38.95 12.57 -70.88
N LEU A 51 38.91 13.83 -70.42
CA LEU A 51 38.85 14.16 -69.01
C LEU A 51 37.40 14.19 -68.54
N THR A 52 37.10 13.49 -67.45
CA THR A 52 35.83 13.57 -66.71
C THR A 52 36.09 14.09 -65.30
N VAL A 53 35.56 15.26 -64.97
CA VAL A 53 35.51 15.77 -63.60
C VAL A 53 34.28 15.17 -62.94
N LEU A 54 34.48 14.44 -61.84
CA LEU A 54 33.41 13.81 -61.09
C LEU A 54 32.56 14.85 -60.35
N GLU A 55 31.28 14.54 -60.13
CA GLU A 55 30.44 15.35 -59.24
C GLU A 55 31.04 15.35 -57.83
N PRO A 56 31.04 16.49 -57.12
CA PRO A 56 31.56 16.56 -55.76
C PRO A 56 30.82 15.59 -54.85
N LEU A 57 31.53 14.97 -53.90
CA LEU A 57 30.88 14.22 -52.83
C LEU A 57 30.13 15.21 -51.93
N ASP A 58 28.84 14.99 -51.78
CA ASP A 58 27.98 15.71 -50.84
C ASP A 58 27.50 14.76 -49.75
N LEU A 59 27.51 15.23 -48.51
CA LEU A 59 27.29 14.42 -47.32
C LEU A 59 26.15 15.03 -46.49
N GLU A 60 25.15 14.23 -46.18
CA GLU A 60 24.13 14.52 -45.17
C GLU A 60 24.23 13.48 -44.05
N LEU A 61 23.88 13.89 -42.81
CA LEU A 61 23.89 13.02 -41.64
C LEU A 61 22.53 13.05 -40.95
N THR A 62 22.05 11.87 -40.55
CA THR A 62 21.03 11.74 -39.51
C THR A 62 21.70 11.24 -38.23
N THR A 63 21.45 11.90 -37.11
CA THR A 63 22.03 11.55 -35.80
C THR A 63 20.95 11.10 -34.84
N SER A 64 21.30 10.18 -33.94
CA SER A 64 20.55 9.87 -32.72
C SER A 64 21.31 10.43 -31.52
N GLU A 65 20.58 11.04 -30.60
CA GLU A 65 21.15 11.54 -29.35
C GLU A 65 21.58 10.38 -28.46
N ALA A 66 22.64 10.59 -27.67
CA ALA A 66 23.05 9.64 -26.64
C ALA A 66 22.27 9.89 -25.35
N CYS A 67 21.95 8.83 -24.63
CA CYS A 67 21.39 8.94 -23.30
C CYS A 67 22.45 9.47 -22.31
N PRO A 68 22.02 10.15 -21.22
CA PRO A 68 22.98 10.75 -20.31
C PRO A 68 23.97 9.76 -19.73
N GLN A 69 25.26 10.10 -19.84
CA GLN A 69 26.39 9.26 -19.42
C GLN A 69 26.49 7.89 -20.12
N GLN A 70 25.77 7.69 -21.23
CA GLN A 70 25.84 6.50 -22.05
C GLN A 70 26.55 6.79 -23.38
N ALA A 71 26.83 5.70 -24.10
CA ALA A 71 27.47 5.71 -25.40
C ALA A 71 26.59 4.90 -26.35
N ASP A 72 25.38 5.40 -26.61
CA ASP A 72 24.33 4.74 -27.39
C ASP A 72 23.77 5.68 -28.48
N GLY A 73 24.35 6.86 -28.63
CA GLY A 73 24.12 7.72 -29.78
C GLY A 73 24.76 7.14 -31.04
N GLY A 74 24.36 7.68 -32.19
CA GLY A 74 24.79 7.18 -33.48
C GLY A 74 24.61 8.19 -34.60
N ALA A 75 25.22 7.88 -35.74
CA ALA A 75 25.11 8.68 -36.95
C ALA A 75 25.02 7.78 -38.18
N THR A 76 24.22 8.19 -39.15
CA THR A 76 24.12 7.54 -40.46
C THR A 76 24.32 8.55 -41.57
N ALA A 77 25.26 8.27 -42.47
CA ALA A 77 25.63 9.12 -43.59
C ALA A 77 24.82 8.78 -44.85
N ALA A 78 24.28 9.81 -45.50
CA ALA A 78 23.77 9.75 -46.85
C ALA A 78 24.77 10.46 -47.78
N VAL A 79 25.26 9.75 -48.79
CA VAL A 79 26.25 10.26 -49.75
C VAL A 79 25.59 10.45 -51.11
N SER A 80 25.83 11.61 -51.73
CA SER A 80 25.49 11.85 -53.14
C SER A 80 26.69 12.42 -53.91
N GLY A 81 26.67 12.30 -55.25
CA GLY A 81 27.85 12.58 -56.09
C GLY A 81 28.94 11.48 -56.00
N GLY A 82 30.12 11.73 -56.57
CA GLY A 82 31.21 10.74 -56.59
C GLY A 82 30.92 9.44 -57.34
N LEU A 83 31.79 8.43 -57.14
CA LEU A 83 31.62 7.09 -57.72
C LEU A 83 31.69 5.97 -56.66
N PRO A 84 30.62 5.16 -56.49
CA PRO A 84 30.62 4.06 -55.54
C PRO A 84 31.61 2.93 -55.94
N PRO A 85 32.03 2.06 -55.00
CA PRO A 85 31.69 2.06 -53.58
C PRO A 85 32.34 3.21 -52.78
N TYR A 86 31.69 3.59 -51.68
CA TYR A 86 32.22 4.58 -50.74
C TYR A 86 32.85 3.89 -49.53
N ALA A 87 33.92 4.47 -49.01
CA ALA A 87 34.55 4.08 -47.76
C ALA A 87 34.38 5.22 -46.74
N TYR A 88 33.98 4.87 -45.53
CA TYR A 88 33.66 5.81 -44.44
C TYR A 88 34.71 5.65 -43.35
N ASP A 89 35.31 6.75 -42.91
CA ASP A 89 36.18 6.78 -41.72
C ASP A 89 35.54 7.67 -40.65
N TRP A 90 35.02 7.02 -39.62
CA TRP A 90 34.40 7.65 -38.45
C TRP A 90 35.42 8.03 -37.37
N GLY A 91 36.72 7.97 -37.69
CA GLY A 91 37.83 8.18 -36.76
C GLY A 91 38.42 6.88 -36.19
N ASN A 92 37.87 5.72 -36.58
CA ASN A 92 38.34 4.38 -36.21
C ASN A 92 38.86 3.57 -37.41
N GLY A 93 39.11 4.24 -38.53
CA GLY A 93 39.60 3.63 -39.76
C GLY A 93 38.49 3.40 -40.78
N LEU A 94 38.89 3.02 -41.99
CA LEU A 94 37.99 2.88 -43.13
C LEU A 94 37.09 1.64 -43.02
N VAL A 95 35.79 1.86 -43.11
CA VAL A 95 34.73 0.85 -43.18
C VAL A 95 33.84 1.06 -44.41
N GLN A 96 32.95 0.11 -44.70
CA GLN A 96 31.95 0.21 -45.79
C GLN A 96 30.55 0.52 -45.26
N ASP A 97 30.38 0.52 -43.94
CA ASP A 97 29.12 0.82 -43.30
C ASP A 97 28.90 2.33 -43.26
N PRO A 98 27.78 2.85 -43.80
CA PRO A 98 27.42 4.26 -43.71
C PRO A 98 26.91 4.65 -42.32
N SER A 99 26.86 3.73 -41.35
CA SER A 99 26.42 4.00 -39.99
C SER A 99 27.54 3.77 -38.96
N VAL A 100 27.48 4.54 -37.87
CA VAL A 100 28.29 4.35 -36.67
C VAL A 100 27.38 4.48 -35.46
N ASP A 101 27.48 3.52 -34.54
CA ASP A 101 26.74 3.49 -33.29
C ASP A 101 27.73 3.55 -32.11
N ASP A 102 27.21 3.42 -30.90
CA ASP A 102 27.95 3.41 -29.64
C ASP A 102 28.76 4.69 -29.37
N LEU A 103 28.25 5.84 -29.83
CA LEU A 103 28.91 7.13 -29.66
C LEU A 103 28.38 7.87 -28.42
N PRO A 104 29.26 8.28 -27.48
CA PRO A 104 28.90 9.25 -26.45
C PRO A 104 28.52 10.61 -27.06
N ALA A 105 27.83 11.45 -26.28
CA ALA A 105 27.63 12.84 -26.64
C ALA A 105 28.98 13.56 -26.85
N GLY A 106 29.12 14.29 -27.97
CA GLY A 106 30.40 14.87 -28.37
C GLY A 106 30.45 15.35 -29.82
N ASN A 107 31.61 15.87 -30.22
CA ASN A 107 31.87 16.32 -31.59
C ASN A 107 32.72 15.28 -32.32
N TYR A 108 32.36 15.01 -33.57
CA TYR A 108 32.94 13.98 -34.42
C TYR A 108 33.19 14.50 -35.83
N SER A 109 34.00 13.77 -36.60
CA SER A 109 34.21 14.05 -38.03
C SER A 109 34.08 12.76 -38.82
N LEU A 110 33.39 12.82 -39.95
CA LEU A 110 33.32 11.75 -40.94
C LEU A 110 34.16 12.13 -42.16
N LEU A 111 35.07 11.26 -42.57
CA LEU A 111 35.75 11.33 -43.87
C LEU A 111 35.20 10.23 -44.79
N VAL A 112 34.55 10.62 -45.89
CA VAL A 112 34.10 9.68 -46.92
C VAL A 112 35.05 9.74 -48.11
N THR A 113 35.46 8.57 -48.61
CA THR A 113 36.29 8.40 -49.80
C THR A 113 35.55 7.56 -50.84
N ASP A 114 35.51 8.00 -52.09
CA ASP A 114 34.92 7.22 -53.18
C ASP A 114 35.91 6.26 -53.85
N SER A 115 35.43 5.48 -54.82
CA SER A 115 36.25 4.50 -55.54
C SER A 115 37.36 5.10 -56.41
N GLN A 116 37.32 6.40 -56.69
CA GLN A 116 38.36 7.12 -57.43
C GLN A 116 39.30 7.90 -56.51
N GLY A 117 39.08 7.84 -55.18
CA GLY A 117 39.90 8.52 -54.18
C GLY A 117 39.45 9.96 -53.88
N CYS A 118 38.29 10.38 -54.36
CA CYS A 118 37.70 11.66 -54.00
C CYS A 118 37.21 11.63 -52.56
N THR A 119 37.51 12.69 -51.81
CA THR A 119 37.19 12.76 -50.38
C THR A 119 36.26 13.91 -50.03
N ALA A 120 35.41 13.69 -49.05
CA ALA A 120 34.61 14.74 -48.39
C ALA A 120 34.70 14.55 -46.87
N LEU A 121 34.87 15.67 -46.16
CA LEU A 121 34.94 15.72 -44.70
C LEU A 121 33.72 16.47 -44.18
N LEU A 122 33.04 15.90 -43.19
CA LEU A 122 31.90 16.52 -42.52
C LEU A 122 32.05 16.41 -41.00
N ASP A 123 32.07 17.56 -40.33
CA ASP A 123 32.02 17.64 -38.86
C ASP A 123 30.56 17.58 -38.38
N PHE A 124 30.30 16.84 -37.31
CA PHE A 124 28.97 16.72 -36.70
C PHE A 124 29.06 16.58 -35.18
N ALA A 125 27.91 16.64 -34.51
CA ALA A 125 27.81 16.44 -33.07
C ALA A 125 26.72 15.43 -32.75
N ILE A 126 26.99 14.56 -31.77
CA ILE A 126 25.99 13.75 -31.08
C ILE A 126 25.55 14.54 -29.85
N GLY A 127 24.27 14.88 -29.80
CA GLY A 127 23.63 15.52 -28.65
C GLY A 127 23.42 14.55 -27.50
N GLU A 128 23.10 15.09 -26.32
CA GLU A 128 22.67 14.31 -25.15
C GLU A 128 21.17 14.52 -24.95
N SER A 129 20.42 13.43 -24.73
CA SER A 129 18.97 13.52 -24.53
C SER A 129 18.66 14.33 -23.26
N PRO A 130 17.74 15.31 -23.31
CA PRO A 130 17.44 16.15 -22.17
C PRO A 130 16.79 15.34 -21.03
N VAL A 131 17.25 15.57 -19.80
CA VAL A 131 16.60 15.00 -18.61
C VAL A 131 15.19 15.57 -18.47
N PRO A 132 14.13 14.74 -18.39
CA PRO A 132 12.77 15.22 -18.22
C PRO A 132 12.59 15.87 -16.85
N ALA A 133 11.81 16.95 -16.79
CA ALA A 133 11.36 17.49 -15.51
C ALA A 133 10.11 16.73 -15.06
N VAL A 134 10.15 16.11 -13.88
CA VAL A 134 9.10 15.26 -13.33
C VAL A 134 8.75 15.75 -11.93
N ASP A 135 7.46 15.95 -11.68
CA ASP A 135 6.89 16.22 -10.37
C ASP A 135 5.96 15.05 -9.99
N LEU A 136 6.13 14.53 -8.77
CA LEU A 136 5.33 13.44 -8.22
C LEU A 136 4.41 13.98 -7.11
N LEU A 137 3.14 13.61 -7.17
CA LEU A 137 2.17 13.84 -6.11
C LEU A 137 1.66 12.49 -5.62
N THR A 138 1.89 12.18 -4.34
CA THR A 138 1.47 10.92 -3.73
C THR A 138 0.41 11.14 -2.66
N GLU A 139 -0.51 10.19 -2.54
CA GLU A 139 -1.41 10.08 -1.39
C GLU A 139 -1.14 8.76 -0.67
N ASP A 140 -1.01 8.85 0.66
CA ASP A 140 -0.72 7.71 1.53
C ASP A 140 -1.95 6.82 1.72
N VAL A 141 -1.70 5.57 2.12
CA VAL A 141 -2.76 4.61 2.43
C VAL A 141 -3.56 5.08 3.66
N ASN A 142 -4.88 4.97 3.61
CA ASN A 142 -5.74 5.48 4.70
C ASN A 142 -5.73 4.60 5.95
N CYS A 143 -5.63 3.27 5.77
CA CYS A 143 -5.68 2.28 6.85
C CYS A 143 -4.57 1.24 6.71
N HIS A 144 -3.98 0.84 7.83
CA HIS A 144 -2.94 -0.18 7.83
C HIS A 144 -3.38 -1.47 7.13
N GLY A 145 -2.64 -1.89 6.11
CA GLY A 145 -2.88 -3.08 5.30
C GLY A 145 -3.80 -2.88 4.11
N GLU A 146 -4.38 -1.70 3.91
CA GLU A 146 -5.11 -1.34 2.70
C GLU A 146 -4.13 -0.97 1.56
N THR A 147 -4.69 -0.80 0.37
CA THR A 147 -3.91 -0.49 -0.83
C THR A 147 -4.37 0.80 -1.50
N ASP A 148 -5.11 1.67 -0.84
CA ASP A 148 -5.75 2.82 -1.49
C ASP A 148 -4.83 4.03 -1.74
N GLY A 149 -3.51 3.85 -1.62
CA GLY A 149 -2.52 4.87 -1.95
C GLY A 149 -2.51 5.19 -3.46
N THR A 150 -2.09 6.42 -3.77
CA THR A 150 -2.10 6.92 -5.16
C THR A 150 -0.81 7.63 -5.54
N LEU A 151 -0.53 7.64 -6.84
CA LEU A 151 0.52 8.43 -7.47
C LEU A 151 -0.08 9.18 -8.65
N ALA A 152 0.10 10.50 -8.69
CA ALA A 152 -0.12 11.34 -9.85
C ALA A 152 1.21 11.94 -10.32
N VAL A 153 1.48 11.85 -11.61
CA VAL A 153 2.72 12.30 -12.24
C VAL A 153 2.44 13.45 -13.18
N THR A 154 3.22 14.52 -13.05
CA THR A 154 3.28 15.58 -14.05
C THR A 154 4.70 15.68 -14.58
N ALA A 155 4.88 15.46 -15.87
CA ALA A 155 6.19 15.52 -16.50
C ALA A 155 6.15 16.39 -17.77
N THR A 156 7.27 17.02 -18.09
CA THR A 156 7.45 17.78 -19.33
C THR A 156 8.62 17.24 -20.14
N GLY A 157 8.34 16.83 -21.38
CA GLY A 157 9.32 16.31 -22.33
C GLY A 157 8.61 15.69 -23.55
N PRO A 158 9.26 15.58 -24.71
CA PRO A 158 8.67 14.93 -25.87
C PRO A 158 8.63 13.39 -25.69
N GLY A 159 7.48 12.78 -25.97
CA GLY A 159 7.34 11.33 -26.09
C GLY A 159 7.70 10.53 -24.84
N LEU A 160 7.39 11.07 -23.65
CA LEU A 160 7.62 10.37 -22.39
C LEU A 160 6.62 9.24 -22.18
N SER A 161 7.11 8.12 -21.66
CA SER A 161 6.31 7.00 -21.17
C SER A 161 6.81 6.56 -19.80
N PHE A 162 5.94 5.95 -19.01
CA PHE A 162 6.16 5.68 -17.60
C PHE A 162 5.91 4.21 -17.27
N SER A 163 6.63 3.69 -16.28
CA SER A 163 6.46 2.32 -15.80
C SER A 163 6.76 2.22 -14.30
N LEU A 164 5.87 1.57 -13.55
CA LEU A 164 6.11 1.18 -12.15
C LEU A 164 6.57 -0.28 -12.00
N ASP A 165 6.36 -1.12 -13.03
CA ASP A 165 6.75 -2.55 -13.01
C ASP A 165 8.11 -2.80 -13.68
N GLY A 166 8.67 -1.76 -14.30
CA GLY A 166 9.95 -1.78 -14.99
C GLY A 166 9.93 -2.41 -16.38
N GLN A 167 8.75 -2.84 -16.87
CA GLN A 167 8.63 -3.66 -18.07
C GLN A 167 7.64 -3.08 -19.08
N ASN A 168 6.47 -2.64 -18.60
CA ASN A 168 5.42 -2.08 -19.42
C ASN A 168 5.44 -0.56 -19.31
N PHE A 169 5.79 0.11 -20.41
CA PHE A 169 5.79 1.56 -20.53
C PHE A 169 4.51 2.05 -21.20
N SER A 170 3.87 3.06 -20.63
CA SER A 170 2.66 3.68 -21.17
C SER A 170 2.62 5.18 -20.90
N GLU A 171 1.66 5.89 -21.49
CA GLU A 171 1.40 7.31 -21.16
C GLU A 171 0.54 7.48 -19.89
N GLU A 172 0.35 6.42 -19.09
CA GLU A 172 -0.37 6.50 -17.83
C GLU A 172 0.38 7.43 -16.87
N THR A 173 -0.37 8.25 -16.16
CA THR A 173 0.16 9.27 -15.23
C THR A 173 -0.50 9.20 -13.86
N ASN A 174 -1.51 8.36 -13.70
CA ASN A 174 -2.23 8.18 -12.44
C ASN A 174 -2.29 6.69 -12.11
N TRP A 175 -1.79 6.35 -10.93
CA TRP A 175 -1.88 5.01 -10.37
C TRP A 175 -2.69 5.06 -9.09
N THR A 176 -3.61 4.13 -8.97
CA THR A 176 -4.39 3.86 -7.76
C THR A 176 -4.04 2.48 -7.25
N ASP A 177 -4.59 2.12 -6.10
CA ASP A 177 -4.47 0.78 -5.54
C ASP A 177 -3.02 0.40 -5.19
N LEU A 178 -2.21 1.40 -4.81
CA LEU A 178 -0.83 1.21 -4.39
C LEU A 178 -0.75 0.94 -2.87
N PRO A 179 -0.24 -0.24 -2.43
CA PRO A 179 0.06 -0.48 -1.03
C PRO A 179 1.18 0.43 -0.49
N ALA A 180 1.33 0.49 0.83
CA ALA A 180 2.49 1.13 1.43
C ALA A 180 3.78 0.43 1.00
N GLY A 181 4.77 1.23 0.61
CA GLY A 181 6.02 0.72 0.05
C GLY A 181 6.89 1.82 -0.56
N ASN A 182 8.10 1.43 -0.94
CA ASN A 182 9.01 2.26 -1.73
C ASN A 182 8.89 1.86 -3.20
N TYR A 183 8.79 2.86 -4.07
CA TYR A 183 8.58 2.70 -5.49
C TYR A 183 9.65 3.44 -6.28
N THR A 184 9.95 2.90 -7.46
CA THR A 184 10.79 3.54 -8.46
C THR A 184 9.95 3.67 -9.73
N LEU A 185 9.66 4.90 -10.11
CA LEU A 185 9.05 5.22 -11.39
C LEU A 185 10.15 5.26 -12.44
N LEU A 186 10.06 4.38 -13.44
CA LEU A 186 10.88 4.48 -14.65
C LEU A 186 10.19 5.39 -15.65
N ILE A 187 10.94 6.34 -16.20
CA ILE A 187 10.51 7.24 -17.26
C ILE A 187 11.38 6.94 -18.48
N GLN A 188 10.75 6.70 -19.63
CA GLN A 188 11.42 6.49 -20.90
C GLN A 188 11.06 7.62 -21.86
N ASP A 189 12.07 8.23 -22.49
CA ASP A 189 11.86 9.22 -23.55
C ASP A 189 11.73 8.58 -24.95
N ALA A 190 11.51 9.43 -25.96
CA ALA A 190 11.38 8.98 -27.35
C ALA A 190 12.67 8.38 -27.95
N ASN A 191 13.84 8.69 -27.38
CA ASN A 191 15.14 8.14 -27.77
C ASN A 191 15.43 6.80 -27.07
N GLY A 192 14.57 6.39 -26.13
CA GLY A 192 14.71 5.15 -25.36
C GLY A 192 15.48 5.30 -24.05
N CYS A 193 15.87 6.53 -23.68
CA CYS A 193 16.63 6.80 -22.46
C CYS A 193 15.76 6.59 -21.22
N LEU A 194 16.30 5.86 -20.25
CA LEU A 194 15.64 5.56 -18.99
C LEU A 194 16.10 6.50 -17.87
N PHE A 195 15.14 7.07 -17.18
CA PHE A 195 15.29 7.89 -15.99
C PHE A 195 14.51 7.27 -14.83
N GLU A 196 14.95 7.50 -13.60
CA GLU A 196 14.35 6.93 -12.41
C GLU A 196 13.96 8.02 -11.42
N GLU A 197 12.73 7.97 -10.92
CA GLU A 197 12.27 8.80 -9.81
C GLU A 197 11.82 7.90 -8.66
N ASN A 198 12.29 8.18 -7.45
CA ASN A 198 11.99 7.37 -6.27
C ASN A 198 10.97 8.07 -5.38
N PHE A 199 9.96 7.34 -4.92
CA PHE A 199 8.97 7.83 -3.96
C PHE A 199 8.54 6.73 -3.00
N SER A 200 7.80 7.11 -1.96
CA SER A 200 7.26 6.17 -0.99
C SER A 200 5.81 6.50 -0.71
N ILE A 201 5.00 5.47 -0.55
CA ILE A 201 3.65 5.54 0.01
C ILE A 201 3.75 4.95 1.41
N VAL A 202 3.29 5.67 2.42
CA VAL A 202 3.26 5.17 3.80
C VAL A 202 1.84 4.79 4.21
N GLU A 203 1.73 4.03 5.29
CA GLU A 203 0.46 3.70 5.94
C GLU A 203 0.51 4.11 7.42
N PRO A 204 -0.64 4.35 8.07
CA PRO A 204 -0.69 4.62 9.50
C PRO A 204 -0.34 3.37 10.32
N ASP A 205 -0.05 3.58 11.61
CA ASP A 205 0.09 2.48 12.57
C ASP A 205 -1.20 1.64 12.64
N SER A 206 -1.05 0.32 12.83
CA SER A 206 -2.18 -0.59 12.99
C SER A 206 -3.06 -0.20 14.19
N LEU A 207 -4.37 -0.10 13.96
CA LEU A 207 -5.35 0.15 15.01
C LEU A 207 -5.53 -1.10 15.88
N VAL A 208 -5.14 -1.01 17.15
CA VAL A 208 -5.16 -2.15 18.08
C VAL A 208 -6.00 -1.81 19.32
N ILE A 209 -6.87 -2.73 19.72
CA ILE A 209 -7.63 -2.66 20.96
C ILE A 209 -7.00 -3.62 21.97
N GLN A 210 -6.60 -3.10 23.12
CA GLN A 210 -6.25 -3.90 24.29
C GLN A 210 -7.44 -3.93 25.24
N LEU A 211 -8.07 -5.09 25.33
CA LEU A 211 -9.21 -5.38 26.18
C LEU A 211 -8.95 -6.68 26.94
N ALA A 212 -9.42 -6.78 28.19
CA ALA A 212 -9.31 -8.01 28.95
C ALA A 212 -10.08 -9.15 28.23
N PRO A 213 -9.50 -10.36 28.09
CA PRO A 213 -10.15 -11.44 27.35
C PRO A 213 -11.35 -12.03 28.10
N GLN A 214 -11.36 -11.93 29.43
CA GLN A 214 -12.46 -12.38 30.28
C GLN A 214 -12.52 -11.60 31.59
N VAL A 215 -13.71 -11.54 32.18
CA VAL A 215 -13.96 -11.03 33.53
C VAL A 215 -14.98 -11.92 34.22
N THR A 216 -14.75 -12.21 35.51
CA THR A 216 -15.66 -12.99 36.35
C THR A 216 -16.24 -12.09 37.43
N LEU A 217 -17.56 -12.02 37.51
CA LEU A 217 -18.30 -11.10 38.39
C LEU A 217 -19.33 -11.87 39.21
N GLN A 218 -19.63 -11.40 40.42
CA GLN A 218 -20.79 -11.91 41.16
C GLN A 218 -22.08 -11.36 40.53
N LEU A 219 -23.18 -12.12 40.64
CA LEU A 219 -24.49 -11.64 40.21
C LEU A 219 -24.85 -10.31 40.90
N GLY A 220 -25.16 -9.29 40.11
CA GLY A 220 -25.49 -7.93 40.58
C GLY A 220 -24.29 -7.02 40.84
N GLU A 221 -23.05 -7.48 40.62
CA GLU A 221 -21.85 -6.65 40.71
C GLU A 221 -21.75 -5.68 39.52
N ALA A 222 -21.14 -4.52 39.75
CA ALA A 222 -20.85 -3.55 38.73
C ALA A 222 -19.34 -3.44 38.49
N THR A 223 -18.89 -3.50 37.24
CA THR A 223 -17.50 -3.27 36.87
C THR A 223 -17.39 -2.34 35.67
N GLN A 224 -16.28 -1.62 35.55
CA GLN A 224 -15.95 -0.90 34.33
C GLN A 224 -15.27 -1.86 33.34
N LEU A 225 -15.70 -1.83 32.08
CA LEU A 225 -14.99 -2.49 30.99
C LEU A 225 -14.06 -1.46 30.35
N SER A 226 -12.78 -1.48 30.71
CA SER A 226 -11.80 -0.55 30.16
C SER A 226 -11.06 -1.13 28.97
N ALA A 227 -11.03 -0.36 27.88
CA ALA A 227 -10.26 -0.65 26.68
C ALA A 227 -9.21 0.44 26.46
N SER A 228 -7.97 0.05 26.16
CA SER A 228 -6.95 0.97 25.67
C SER A 228 -6.74 0.77 24.18
N VAL A 229 -6.86 1.85 23.40
CA VAL A 229 -6.72 1.85 21.94
C VAL A 229 -5.36 2.43 21.56
N PHE A 230 -4.70 1.79 20.60
CA PHE A 230 -3.44 2.26 20.00
C PHE A 230 -3.65 2.54 18.50
N PRO A 231 -3.08 3.61 17.94
CA PRO A 231 -2.23 4.63 18.61
C PRO A 231 -2.98 5.48 19.65
N ALA A 232 -2.27 6.07 20.61
CA ALA A 232 -2.91 6.87 21.66
C ALA A 232 -3.26 8.29 21.17
N GLY A 233 -4.36 8.86 21.68
CA GLY A 233 -4.73 10.26 21.43
C GLY A 233 -5.52 10.52 20.14
N GLY A 234 -5.88 9.48 19.39
CA GLY A 234 -6.79 9.58 18.26
C GLY A 234 -8.25 9.86 18.66
N LEU A 235 -9.02 10.37 17.72
CA LEU A 235 -10.48 10.45 17.84
C LEU A 235 -11.07 9.12 17.38
N TYR A 236 -11.72 8.44 18.31
CA TYR A 236 -12.27 7.10 18.10
C TYR A 236 -13.77 7.07 18.37
N LEU A 237 -14.50 6.34 17.52
CA LEU A 237 -15.88 5.95 17.75
C LEU A 237 -15.90 4.53 18.32
N TYR A 238 -16.64 4.36 19.42
CA TYR A 238 -16.77 3.07 20.11
C TYR A 238 -18.15 2.49 19.82
N ALA A 239 -18.22 1.18 19.66
CA ALA A 239 -19.49 0.46 19.51
C ALA A 239 -19.41 -0.90 20.23
N TRP A 240 -20.14 -1.01 21.34
CA TRP A 240 -20.27 -2.22 22.14
C TRP A 240 -21.53 -3.00 21.77
N SER A 241 -21.39 -4.32 21.67
CA SER A 241 -22.51 -5.24 21.44
C SER A 241 -22.32 -6.55 22.21
N PRO A 242 -23.32 -7.05 22.94
CA PRO A 242 -24.62 -6.43 23.17
C PRO A 242 -24.51 -5.20 24.11
N SER A 243 -25.51 -4.31 24.09
CA SER A 243 -25.58 -3.16 25.02
C SER A 243 -26.25 -3.48 26.36
N THR A 244 -26.69 -4.73 26.55
CA THR A 244 -27.41 -5.15 27.75
C THR A 244 -26.51 -5.02 28.98
N GLY A 245 -27.01 -4.40 30.05
CA GLY A 245 -26.25 -4.17 31.27
C GLY A 245 -25.17 -3.09 31.19
N LEU A 246 -24.86 -2.53 30.02
CA LEU A 246 -23.87 -1.44 29.87
C LEU A 246 -24.50 -0.08 30.13
N SER A 247 -23.75 0.83 30.77
CA SER A 247 -24.16 2.22 30.98
C SER A 247 -24.24 3.05 29.69
N CYS A 248 -23.42 2.70 28.69
CA CYS A 248 -23.37 3.29 27.36
C CYS A 248 -22.84 2.25 26.37
N SER A 249 -23.27 2.31 25.11
CA SER A 249 -22.79 1.42 24.05
C SER A 249 -21.74 2.07 23.15
N ASP A 250 -21.49 3.36 23.32
CA ASP A 250 -20.72 4.22 22.41
C ASP A 250 -19.60 5.00 23.12
N CYS A 251 -19.18 4.51 24.27
CA CYS A 251 -18.18 5.11 25.13
C CYS A 251 -16.96 4.17 25.31
N PRO A 252 -15.77 4.73 25.64
CA PRO A 252 -14.56 3.93 25.82
C PRO A 252 -14.63 2.97 27.01
N ASP A 253 -15.23 3.42 28.11
CA ASP A 253 -15.23 2.69 29.38
C ASP A 253 -16.64 2.56 30.01
N PRO A 254 -17.54 1.76 29.41
CA PRO A 254 -18.87 1.54 29.98
C PRO A 254 -18.80 0.80 31.32
N VAL A 255 -19.73 1.13 32.22
CA VAL A 255 -19.98 0.36 33.44
C VAL A 255 -20.98 -0.76 33.10
N LEU A 256 -20.56 -2.00 33.29
CA LEU A 256 -21.38 -3.21 33.15
C LEU A 256 -22.02 -3.57 34.49
N GLN A 257 -23.35 -3.74 34.49
CA GLN A 257 -24.12 -4.37 35.55
C GLN A 257 -24.26 -5.87 35.24
N ALA A 258 -23.66 -6.72 36.07
CA ALA A 258 -23.58 -8.15 35.86
C ALA A 258 -24.91 -8.86 36.19
N THR A 259 -25.87 -8.77 35.27
CA THR A 259 -27.16 -9.49 35.36
C THR A 259 -27.20 -10.72 34.45
N THR A 260 -26.50 -10.69 33.32
CA THR A 260 -26.33 -11.82 32.40
C THR A 260 -24.89 -11.93 31.90
N GLY A 261 -24.36 -13.15 31.83
CA GLY A 261 -23.05 -13.43 31.24
C GLY A 261 -23.11 -13.44 29.71
N GLY A 262 -21.95 -13.43 29.07
CA GLY A 262 -21.83 -13.47 27.62
C GLY A 262 -20.59 -12.76 27.09
N ALA A 263 -20.35 -12.89 25.79
CA ALA A 263 -19.29 -12.16 25.11
C ALA A 263 -19.78 -10.75 24.72
N TYR A 264 -19.01 -9.73 25.09
CA TYR A 264 -19.18 -8.37 24.63
C TYR A 264 -18.11 -8.07 23.59
N LEU A 265 -18.54 -7.72 22.38
CA LEU A 265 -17.71 -7.26 21.27
C LEU A 265 -17.61 -5.74 21.33
N LEU A 266 -16.39 -5.23 21.33
CA LEU A 266 -16.07 -3.84 21.10
C LEU A 266 -15.55 -3.69 19.66
N VAL A 267 -16.18 -2.80 18.91
CA VAL A 267 -15.69 -2.30 17.62
C VAL A 267 -15.25 -0.85 17.82
N VAL A 268 -14.03 -0.53 17.38
CA VAL A 268 -13.49 0.83 17.39
C VAL A 268 -13.23 1.27 15.96
N THR A 269 -13.65 2.49 15.63
CA THR A 269 -13.41 3.11 14.32
C THR A 269 -12.67 4.43 14.52
N ASP A 270 -11.59 4.65 13.78
CA ASP A 270 -10.84 5.92 13.82
C ASP A 270 -11.42 7.00 12.89
N ALA A 271 -10.77 8.16 12.83
CA ALA A 271 -11.21 9.28 12.00
C ALA A 271 -11.08 9.02 10.48
N ASN A 272 -10.22 8.08 10.07
CA ASN A 272 -10.04 7.68 8.67
C ASN A 272 -11.01 6.55 8.27
N GLY A 273 -11.75 6.00 9.24
CA GLY A 273 -12.70 4.91 9.02
C GLY A 273 -12.11 3.52 9.23
N CYS A 274 -10.87 3.41 9.72
CA CYS A 274 -10.22 2.13 9.99
C CYS A 274 -10.86 1.45 11.20
N VAL A 275 -11.05 0.14 11.13
CA VAL A 275 -11.82 -0.61 12.13
C VAL A 275 -10.97 -1.67 12.82
N ALA A 276 -11.04 -1.70 14.15
CA ALA A 276 -10.51 -2.78 14.98
C ALA A 276 -11.62 -3.39 15.84
N GLN A 277 -11.45 -4.66 16.20
CA GLN A 277 -12.41 -5.40 17.03
C GLN A 277 -11.71 -6.19 18.12
N ALA A 278 -12.30 -6.20 19.31
CA ALA A 278 -11.89 -7.05 20.43
C ALA A 278 -13.10 -7.52 21.22
N SER A 279 -12.98 -8.64 21.93
CA SER A 279 -14.06 -9.15 22.76
C SER A 279 -13.60 -9.47 24.17
N VAL A 280 -14.53 -9.32 25.12
CA VAL A 280 -14.39 -9.73 26.51
C VAL A 280 -15.51 -10.73 26.85
N LEU A 281 -15.13 -11.87 27.42
CA LEU A 281 -16.09 -12.84 27.94
C LEU A 281 -16.44 -12.51 29.40
N VAL A 282 -17.69 -12.15 29.66
CA VAL A 282 -18.22 -11.94 31.02
C VAL A 282 -18.81 -13.24 31.54
N SER A 283 -18.24 -13.74 32.63
CA SER A 283 -18.75 -14.89 33.37
C SER A 283 -19.38 -14.42 34.68
N ILE A 284 -20.58 -14.90 34.98
CA ILE A 284 -21.27 -14.57 36.23
C ILE A 284 -21.21 -15.76 37.18
N GLU A 285 -20.78 -15.52 38.40
CA GLU A 285 -20.89 -16.45 39.52
C GLU A 285 -22.18 -16.20 40.30
N GLU A 286 -23.01 -17.23 40.38
CA GLU A 286 -24.30 -17.19 41.10
C GLU A 286 -24.16 -17.79 42.51
N ASN A 287 -23.33 -17.18 43.36
CA ASN A 287 -23.25 -17.61 44.76
C ASN A 287 -24.50 -17.14 45.52
N ARG A 288 -25.49 -18.02 45.66
CA ARG A 288 -26.75 -17.76 46.37
C ARG A 288 -26.60 -18.01 47.87
N ARG A 289 -26.22 -17.00 48.64
CA ARG A 289 -26.06 -17.12 50.10
C ARG A 289 -27.39 -16.87 50.79
N VAL A 290 -28.03 -17.96 51.21
CA VAL A 290 -29.20 -17.95 52.07
C VAL A 290 -28.89 -18.79 53.30
N TYR A 291 -29.06 -18.20 54.48
CA TYR A 291 -28.91 -18.87 55.75
C TYR A 291 -30.22 -18.76 56.54
N ILE A 292 -30.80 -19.91 56.83
CA ILE A 292 -31.97 -20.05 57.69
C ILE A 292 -31.51 -20.78 58.95
N PRO A 293 -31.59 -20.17 60.13
CA PRO A 293 -31.19 -20.84 61.36
C PRO A 293 -32.09 -22.04 61.63
N ASN A 294 -31.61 -23.00 62.42
CA ASN A 294 -32.39 -24.18 62.81
C ASN A 294 -32.79 -24.16 64.29
N VAL A 295 -32.43 -23.09 65.02
CA VAL A 295 -32.78 -22.86 66.42
C VAL A 295 -32.89 -21.37 66.69
N PHE A 296 -33.81 -20.97 67.56
CA PHE A 296 -33.90 -19.60 68.09
C PHE A 296 -34.44 -19.61 69.52
N SER A 297 -34.15 -18.54 70.28
CA SER A 297 -34.40 -18.43 71.72
C SER A 297 -35.07 -17.09 72.05
N PRO A 298 -36.40 -16.97 71.97
CA PRO A 298 -37.12 -15.74 72.29
C PRO A 298 -37.15 -15.47 73.80
N ASP A 299 -36.08 -14.92 74.35
CA ASP A 299 -35.90 -14.59 75.77
C ASP A 299 -35.69 -13.07 76.06
N PHE A 300 -35.75 -12.25 75.01
CA PHE A 300 -35.63 -10.80 74.99
C PHE A 300 -34.23 -10.29 75.38
N ASP A 301 -33.19 -11.09 75.17
CA ASP A 301 -31.80 -10.69 75.39
C ASP A 301 -31.19 -9.91 74.20
N GLY A 302 -31.95 -9.78 73.10
CA GLY A 302 -31.53 -9.13 71.86
C GLY A 302 -30.83 -10.06 70.87
N LEU A 303 -30.66 -11.34 71.21
CA LEU A 303 -29.96 -12.35 70.41
C LEU A 303 -30.89 -13.53 70.10
N ASN A 304 -31.06 -13.85 68.83
CA ASN A 304 -31.92 -14.96 68.38
C ASN A 304 -33.36 -14.90 68.92
N ASP A 305 -33.85 -13.70 69.22
CA ASP A 305 -35.21 -13.47 69.71
C ASP A 305 -36.27 -13.69 68.64
N GLN A 306 -35.87 -13.57 67.37
CA GLN A 306 -36.73 -13.74 66.22
C GLN A 306 -36.12 -14.72 65.24
N PHE A 307 -36.94 -15.64 64.77
CA PHE A 307 -36.60 -16.50 63.65
C PHE A 307 -36.86 -15.77 62.34
N THR A 308 -35.79 -15.44 61.61
CA THR A 308 -35.86 -14.78 60.29
C THR A 308 -34.84 -15.38 59.32
N VAL A 309 -34.85 -14.92 58.07
CA VAL A 309 -33.97 -15.36 57.00
C VAL A 309 -32.81 -14.38 56.84
N PHE A 310 -31.58 -14.88 56.88
CA PHE A 310 -30.39 -14.11 56.58
C PHE A 310 -29.93 -14.39 55.15
N ALA A 311 -29.60 -13.35 54.39
CA ALA A 311 -29.18 -13.52 53.01
C ALA A 311 -28.17 -12.46 52.56
N GLY A 312 -27.40 -12.81 51.52
CA GLY A 312 -26.54 -11.86 50.81
C GLY A 312 -27.32 -10.88 49.93
N PRO A 313 -26.64 -9.86 49.35
CA PRO A 313 -27.24 -8.85 48.46
C PRO A 313 -27.91 -9.42 47.21
N GLU A 314 -27.60 -10.66 46.83
CA GLU A 314 -28.20 -11.37 45.71
C GLU A 314 -29.69 -11.77 45.92
N VAL A 315 -30.20 -11.69 47.15
CA VAL A 315 -31.62 -11.95 47.45
C VAL A 315 -32.43 -10.66 47.36
N ALA A 316 -33.38 -10.62 46.42
CA ALA A 316 -34.26 -9.49 46.22
C ALA A 316 -35.30 -9.36 47.35
N ARG A 317 -35.95 -10.47 47.72
CA ARG A 317 -36.94 -10.52 48.81
C ARG A 317 -37.27 -11.94 49.25
N ILE A 318 -37.88 -12.05 50.43
CA ILE A 318 -38.55 -13.28 50.87
C ILE A 318 -40.01 -13.22 50.40
N LYS A 319 -40.37 -14.04 49.40
CA LYS A 319 -41.73 -14.08 48.85
C LYS A 319 -42.72 -14.63 49.86
N THR A 320 -42.34 -15.71 50.53
CA THR A 320 -43.19 -16.40 51.50
C THR A 320 -42.34 -16.98 52.61
N MET A 321 -42.74 -16.80 53.86
CA MET A 321 -42.20 -17.50 55.02
C MET A 321 -43.37 -18.03 55.84
N ARG A 322 -43.45 -19.36 55.98
CA ARG A 322 -44.48 -20.04 56.77
C ARG A 322 -43.85 -20.99 57.76
N ILE A 323 -44.42 -21.05 58.96
CA ILE A 323 -43.99 -21.95 60.03
C ILE A 323 -45.19 -22.75 60.49
N PHE A 324 -45.01 -24.05 60.63
CA PHE A 324 -46.04 -25.00 60.96
C PHE A 324 -45.70 -25.75 62.24
N ASP A 325 -46.72 -26.00 63.05
CA ASP A 325 -46.59 -26.91 64.17
C ASP A 325 -46.59 -28.39 63.71
N ARG A 326 -46.46 -29.31 64.67
CA ARG A 326 -46.43 -30.76 64.39
C ARG A 326 -47.74 -31.34 63.81
N TRP A 327 -48.83 -30.57 63.83
CA TRP A 327 -50.13 -30.97 63.30
C TRP A 327 -50.42 -30.33 61.95
N GLY A 328 -49.50 -29.50 61.43
CA GLY A 328 -49.65 -28.78 60.17
C GLY A 328 -50.45 -27.49 60.26
N GLU A 329 -50.73 -26.98 61.47
CA GLU A 329 -51.32 -25.64 61.63
C GLU A 329 -50.23 -24.59 61.40
N SER A 330 -50.52 -23.62 60.55
CA SER A 330 -49.65 -22.48 60.30
C SER A 330 -49.65 -21.56 61.52
N VAL A 331 -48.52 -21.49 62.23
CA VAL A 331 -48.34 -20.68 63.44
C VAL A 331 -47.75 -19.30 63.13
N PHE A 332 -47.18 -19.13 61.95
CA PHE A 332 -46.64 -17.86 61.49
C PHE A 332 -46.64 -17.81 59.96
N GLU A 333 -47.09 -16.69 59.40
CA GLU A 333 -46.98 -16.40 57.98
C GLU A 333 -46.56 -14.95 57.74
N ARG A 334 -45.60 -14.79 56.83
CA ARG A 334 -45.17 -13.50 56.28
C ARG A 334 -44.95 -13.64 54.78
N PHE A 335 -45.19 -12.55 54.07
CA PHE A 335 -45.06 -12.46 52.63
C PHE A 335 -44.39 -11.15 52.27
N ASP A 336 -43.67 -11.16 51.15
CA ASP A 336 -43.11 -9.97 50.50
C ASP A 336 -42.38 -9.01 51.45
N PHE A 337 -41.33 -9.52 52.10
CA PHE A 337 -40.51 -8.74 53.03
C PHE A 337 -39.01 -8.84 52.71
N PRO A 338 -38.21 -7.82 53.05
CA PRO A 338 -36.77 -7.84 52.80
C PRO A 338 -36.05 -8.88 53.68
N PRO A 339 -35.00 -9.56 53.17
CA PRO A 339 -34.16 -10.42 54.01
C PRO A 339 -33.39 -9.59 55.06
N ASN A 340 -32.88 -10.25 56.10
CA ASN A 340 -32.13 -9.63 57.20
C ASN A 340 -32.92 -8.61 58.05
N ASP A 341 -34.23 -8.46 57.83
CA ASP A 341 -35.10 -7.67 58.68
C ASP A 341 -35.55 -8.52 59.87
N LEU A 342 -35.05 -8.17 61.06
CA LEU A 342 -35.38 -8.88 62.29
C LEU A 342 -36.84 -8.68 62.66
N GLU A 343 -37.45 -7.50 62.45
CA GLU A 343 -38.83 -7.20 62.88
C GLU A 343 -39.89 -8.00 62.09
N MET A 344 -39.48 -8.51 60.93
CA MET A 344 -40.31 -9.37 60.09
C MET A 344 -40.23 -10.85 60.48
N GLY A 345 -39.40 -11.21 61.45
CA GLY A 345 -39.24 -12.58 61.94
C GLY A 345 -40.38 -13.06 62.84
N TRP A 346 -40.32 -14.34 63.19
CA TRP A 346 -41.24 -14.94 64.16
C TRP A 346 -40.65 -14.92 65.56
N ASP A 347 -41.38 -14.34 66.51
CA ASP A 347 -40.99 -14.17 67.92
C ASP A 347 -41.36 -15.38 68.82
N GLY A 348 -41.83 -16.49 68.22
CA GLY A 348 -42.27 -17.66 68.98
C GLY A 348 -43.65 -17.52 69.62
N THR A 349 -44.45 -16.53 69.22
CA THR A 349 -45.85 -16.39 69.67
C THR A 349 -46.86 -16.87 68.63
N PHE A 350 -48.00 -17.38 69.10
CA PHE A 350 -49.15 -17.73 68.26
C PHE A 350 -50.43 -17.32 68.97
N ARG A 351 -51.32 -16.60 68.26
CA ARG A 351 -52.58 -16.04 68.81
C ARG A 351 -52.39 -15.26 70.12
N GLY A 352 -51.29 -14.49 70.21
CA GLY A 352 -50.94 -13.67 71.37
C GLY A 352 -50.42 -14.46 72.58
N GLN A 353 -50.15 -15.77 72.44
CA GLN A 353 -49.58 -16.60 73.50
C GLN A 353 -48.19 -17.11 73.11
N ARG A 354 -47.29 -17.22 74.10
CA ARG A 354 -45.95 -17.79 73.90
C ARG A 354 -46.04 -19.29 73.68
N MET A 355 -45.48 -19.78 72.58
CA MET A 355 -45.47 -21.21 72.26
C MET A 355 -44.46 -21.97 73.12
N ASN A 356 -44.77 -23.25 73.41
CA ASN A 356 -43.88 -24.13 74.18
C ASN A 356 -42.63 -24.51 73.36
N PRO A 357 -41.51 -24.87 74.03
CA PRO A 357 -40.36 -25.42 73.33
C PRO A 357 -40.78 -26.65 72.52
N ALA A 358 -40.50 -26.62 71.23
CA ALA A 358 -40.90 -27.65 70.28
C ALA A 358 -40.10 -27.51 68.98
N VAL A 359 -40.20 -28.54 68.14
CA VAL A 359 -39.71 -28.51 66.75
C VAL A 359 -40.88 -28.13 65.84
N PHE A 360 -40.63 -27.14 64.99
CA PHE A 360 -41.54 -26.62 63.97
C PHE A 360 -40.98 -26.93 62.58
N ALA A 361 -41.85 -27.01 61.59
CA ALA A 361 -41.44 -27.08 60.18
C ALA A 361 -41.54 -25.68 59.57
N TYR A 362 -40.59 -25.28 58.74
CA TYR A 362 -40.66 -24.03 57.99
C TYR A 362 -40.63 -24.27 56.48
N TYR A 363 -41.26 -23.34 55.76
CA TYR A 363 -41.22 -23.21 54.31
C TYR A 363 -40.93 -21.76 53.97
N VAL A 364 -39.80 -21.52 53.29
CA VAL A 364 -39.35 -20.18 52.90
C VAL A 364 -39.10 -20.16 51.40
N GLU A 365 -39.88 -19.37 50.67
CA GLU A 365 -39.66 -19.08 49.25
C GLU A 365 -38.91 -17.74 49.12
N VAL A 366 -37.75 -17.78 48.50
CA VAL A 366 -36.86 -16.63 48.27
C VAL A 366 -36.85 -16.27 46.79
N GLU A 367 -36.87 -14.98 46.46
CA GLU A 367 -36.66 -14.45 45.10
C GLU A 367 -35.30 -13.75 45.02
N PHE A 368 -34.50 -14.13 44.04
CA PHE A 368 -33.20 -13.52 43.77
C PHE A 368 -33.34 -12.34 42.80
N ILE A 369 -32.30 -11.50 42.72
CA ILE A 369 -32.28 -10.30 41.87
C ILE A 369 -32.38 -10.59 40.36
N ASP A 370 -32.10 -11.83 39.92
CA ASP A 370 -32.30 -12.30 38.54
C ASP A 370 -33.74 -12.78 38.27
N GLY A 371 -34.63 -12.72 39.26
CA GLY A 371 -36.01 -13.17 39.19
C GLY A 371 -36.22 -14.67 39.38
N GLN A 372 -35.15 -15.46 39.59
CA GLN A 372 -35.30 -16.87 39.96
C GLN A 372 -35.79 -16.99 41.40
N THR A 373 -36.52 -18.06 41.68
CA THR A 373 -36.95 -18.38 43.05
C THR A 373 -36.33 -19.68 43.55
N ALA A 374 -36.09 -19.76 44.85
CA ALA A 374 -35.72 -21.00 45.53
C ALA A 374 -36.60 -21.24 46.74
N LEU A 375 -36.98 -22.50 46.94
CA LEU A 375 -37.71 -22.96 48.12
C LEU A 375 -36.73 -23.62 49.09
N PHE A 376 -36.76 -23.15 50.33
CA PHE A 376 -36.04 -23.72 51.45
C PHE A 376 -37.05 -24.31 52.44
N GLU A 377 -36.86 -25.57 52.78
CA GLU A 377 -37.67 -26.29 53.75
C GLU A 377 -36.77 -26.91 54.82
N GLY A 378 -37.29 -27.02 56.03
CA GLY A 378 -36.52 -27.57 57.12
C GLY A 378 -37.27 -27.57 58.44
N SER A 379 -36.50 -27.82 59.49
CA SER A 379 -37.01 -27.80 60.86
C SER A 379 -36.31 -26.73 61.68
N LEU A 380 -37.08 -26.10 62.55
CA LEU A 380 -36.65 -25.07 63.49
C LEU A 380 -36.99 -25.53 64.90
N THR A 381 -36.04 -25.41 65.81
CA THR A 381 -36.27 -25.67 67.24
C THR A 381 -36.48 -24.34 67.97
N LEU A 382 -37.65 -24.18 68.60
CA LEU A 382 -37.87 -23.10 69.56
C LEU A 382 -37.37 -23.59 70.92
N VAL A 383 -36.39 -22.90 71.51
CA VAL A 383 -35.89 -23.13 72.87
C VAL A 383 -36.20 -21.92 73.75
N ARG A 384 -36.48 -22.12 75.03
CA ARG A 384 -36.69 -21.05 76.01
C ARG A 384 -36.55 -21.58 77.43
#